data_AF-W1J722-F1
#
_entry.id   AF-W1J722-F1
#
_cell.length_a   1.000
_cell.length_b   1.000
_cell.length_c   1.000
_cell.angle_alpha   90.00
_cell.angle_beta   90.00
_cell.angle_gamma   90.00
#
_symmetry.space_group_name_H-M   'P 1'
#
loop_
_entity.id
_entity.type
_entity.pdbx_description
1 polymer ?
#
loop_
_entity_poly.entity_id
_entity_poly.type
_entity_poly.pdbx_seq_one_letter_code
_entity_poly.pdbx_strand_id
1 'polypeptide(L)'
;MNRIDIYIDMLSFALPHIRNVQTHGPIRKARDKSCYHEAELLHNIVNSLKGTEICDQDIYFLNNQARYYLENTSDKICTNYHFHKKRIKMLFELVPEAMRSQLVWQGPAD
;
A
#
# COMPACT_ATOMS: atom_id res chain seq x y z
N MET A 1 -3.87 -13.99 -8.40
CA MET A 1 -2.58 -13.40 -7.99
C MET A 1 -2.42 -13.66 -6.51
N ASN A 2 -1.27 -14.16 -6.06
CA ASN A 2 -1.09 -14.43 -4.63
C ASN A 2 -0.74 -13.13 -3.88
N ARG A 3 -0.72 -13.18 -2.55
CA ARG A 3 -0.41 -12.01 -1.70
C ARG A 3 0.98 -11.42 -1.98
N ILE A 4 2.00 -12.27 -2.13
CA ILE A 4 3.38 -11.84 -2.40
C ILE A 4 3.45 -11.09 -3.73
N ASP A 5 2.83 -11.60 -4.79
CA ASP A 5 2.77 -10.96 -6.09
C ASP A 5 2.13 -9.57 -6.00
N ILE A 6 1.06 -9.42 -5.21
CA ILE A 6 0.41 -8.13 -4.97
C ILE A 6 1.37 -7.14 -4.30
N TYR A 7 2.08 -7.58 -3.28
CA TYR A 7 3.08 -6.75 -2.60
C TYR A 7 4.25 -6.36 -3.50
N ILE A 8 4.75 -7.30 -4.30
CA ILE A 8 5.79 -7.02 -5.31
C ILE A 8 5.29 -6.00 -6.34
N ASP A 9 4.06 -6.13 -6.81
CA ASP A 9 3.42 -5.17 -7.71
C ASP A 9 3.36 -3.77 -7.10
N MET A 10 2.91 -3.67 -5.85
CA MET A 10 2.85 -2.39 -5.14
C MET A 10 4.24 -1.75 -5.00
N LEU A 11 5.25 -2.52 -4.59
CA LEU A 11 6.63 -2.05 -4.51
C LEU A 11 7.20 -1.63 -5.87
N SER A 12 6.89 -2.38 -6.93
CA SER A 12 7.38 -2.15 -8.28
C SER A 12 6.85 -0.85 -8.91
N PHE A 13 5.71 -0.33 -8.43
CA PHE A 13 5.19 0.98 -8.85
C PHE A 13 5.68 2.13 -7.97
N ALA A 14 5.72 1.92 -6.65
CA ALA A 14 6.12 2.95 -5.71
C ALA A 14 7.61 3.27 -5.75
N LEU A 15 8.49 2.26 -5.84
CA LEU A 15 9.93 2.48 -5.82
C LEU A 15 10.44 3.33 -7.00
N PRO A 16 10.05 3.06 -8.26
CA PRO A 16 10.41 3.93 -9.38
C PRO A 16 9.84 5.34 -9.25
N HIS A 17 8.62 5.48 -8.74
CA HIS A 17 8.00 6.78 -8.48
C HIS A 17 8.79 7.60 -7.46
N ILE A 18 9.09 7.02 -6.29
CA ILE A 18 9.90 7.64 -5.25
C ILE A 18 11.26 8.04 -5.82
N ARG A 19 11.94 7.13 -6.54
CA ARG A 19 13.23 7.41 -7.18
C ARG A 19 13.14 8.59 -8.16
N ASN A 20 12.12 8.62 -9.00
CA ASN A 20 11.91 9.68 -9.98
C ASN A 20 11.68 11.05 -9.33
N VAL A 21 10.96 11.09 -8.21
CA VAL A 21 10.82 12.35 -7.46
C VAL A 21 12.17 12.83 -6.91
N GLN A 22 13.05 11.91 -6.48
CA GLN A 22 14.37 12.27 -5.98
C GLN A 22 15.29 12.95 -7.02
N THR A 23 15.02 12.77 -8.32
CA THR A 23 15.79 13.46 -9.39
C THR A 23 15.35 14.90 -9.62
N HIS A 24 14.27 15.36 -8.98
CA HIS A 24 13.80 16.74 -9.09
C HIS A 24 14.58 17.71 -8.21
N GLY A 25 14.49 19.01 -8.54
CA GLY A 25 15.04 20.09 -7.72
C GLY A 25 14.43 20.16 -6.31
N PRO A 26 15.13 20.78 -5.34
CA PRO A 26 14.80 20.74 -3.91
C PRO A 26 13.39 21.27 -3.58
N ILE A 27 12.95 22.34 -4.26
CA ILE A 27 11.61 22.94 -4.04
C ILE A 27 10.51 21.95 -4.43
N ARG A 28 10.67 21.25 -5.57
CA ARG A 28 9.69 20.27 -6.03
C ARG A 28 9.63 19.08 -5.07
N LYS A 29 10.77 18.58 -4.61
CA LYS A 29 10.85 17.50 -3.61
C LYS A 29 10.18 17.87 -2.30
N ALA A 30 10.42 19.07 -1.77
CA ALA A 30 9.83 19.52 -0.51
C ALA A 30 8.29 19.67 -0.58
N ARG A 31 7.75 19.94 -1.77
CA ARG A 31 6.29 20.05 -1.99
C ARG A 31 5.63 18.70 -2.34
N ASP A 32 6.41 17.70 -2.71
CA ASP A 32 5.91 16.41 -3.15
C ASP A 32 5.63 15.50 -1.95
N LYS A 33 4.37 15.47 -1.52
CA LYS A 33 3.90 14.60 -0.44
C LYS A 33 3.71 13.15 -0.88
N SER A 34 3.72 12.86 -2.19
CA SER A 34 3.44 11.52 -2.70
C SER A 34 4.48 10.51 -2.23
N CYS A 35 5.75 10.88 -2.18
CA CYS A 35 6.82 10.01 -1.70
C CYS A 35 6.61 9.56 -0.25
N TYR A 36 6.12 10.46 0.61
CA TYR A 36 5.81 10.13 1.99
C TYR A 36 4.70 9.08 2.05
N HIS A 37 3.59 9.29 1.32
CA HIS A 37 2.48 8.34 1.33
C HIS A 37 2.84 6.98 0.74
N GLU A 38 3.63 6.95 -0.34
CA GLU A 38 4.12 5.71 -0.96
C GLU A 38 5.04 4.94 -0.01
N ALA A 39 5.97 5.63 0.66
CA ALA A 39 6.86 5.00 1.64
C ALA A 39 6.09 4.54 2.88
N GLU A 40 5.18 5.36 3.40
CA GLU A 40 4.37 5.05 4.58
C GLU A 40 3.51 3.80 4.34
N LEU A 41 2.91 3.70 3.14
CA LEU A 41 2.14 2.52 2.75
C LEU A 41 3.00 1.24 2.75
N LEU A 42 4.23 1.28 2.23
CA LEU A 42 4.95 0.06 1.84
C LEU A 42 6.14 -0.31 2.73
N HIS A 43 6.58 0.54 3.65
CA HIS A 43 7.82 0.32 4.41
C HIS A 43 7.85 -1.00 5.20
N ASN A 44 6.69 -1.47 5.68
CA ASN A 44 6.60 -2.72 6.46
C ASN A 44 6.37 -3.97 5.60
N ILE A 45 5.99 -3.82 4.34
CA ILE A 45 5.63 -4.95 3.46
C ILE A 45 6.79 -5.92 3.26
N VAL A 46 8.04 -5.42 3.30
CA VAL A 46 9.24 -6.25 3.15
C VAL A 46 9.29 -7.37 4.21
N ASN A 47 8.71 -7.15 5.39
CA ASN A 47 8.62 -8.20 6.41
C ASN A 47 7.58 -9.27 6.06
N SER A 48 6.46 -8.88 5.45
CA SER A 48 5.40 -9.80 5.00
C SER A 48 5.81 -10.67 3.80
N LEU A 49 6.86 -10.29 3.06
CA LEU A 49 7.40 -11.09 1.94
C LEU A 49 8.11 -12.38 2.38
N LYS A 50 8.42 -12.54 3.67
CA LYS A 50 9.19 -13.69 4.20
C LYS A 50 8.36 -14.97 4.35
N GLY A 51 7.05 -14.83 4.54
CA GLY A 51 6.10 -15.95 4.58
C GLY A 51 5.30 -16.03 3.29
N THR A 52 4.55 -17.11 3.09
CA THR A 52 3.62 -17.28 1.96
C THR A 52 2.15 -17.13 2.35
N GLU A 53 1.82 -17.43 3.61
CA GLU A 53 0.47 -17.37 4.16
C GLU A 53 0.16 -16.00 4.75
N ILE A 54 -1.10 -15.58 4.65
CA ILE A 54 -1.60 -14.37 5.32
C ILE A 54 -1.45 -14.52 6.83
N CYS A 55 -0.90 -13.48 7.47
CA CYS A 55 -0.59 -13.46 8.88
C CYS A 55 -0.95 -12.11 9.52
N ASP A 56 -0.72 -11.98 10.83
CA ASP A 56 -1.09 -10.80 11.61
C ASP A 56 -0.46 -9.50 11.07
N GLN A 57 0.73 -9.58 10.48
CA GLN A 57 1.37 -8.44 9.82
C GLN A 57 0.56 -7.92 8.63
N ASP A 58 -0.11 -8.79 7.87
CA ASP A 58 -0.97 -8.37 6.76
C ASP A 58 -2.25 -7.72 7.27
N ILE A 59 -2.84 -8.29 8.33
CA ILE A 59 -4.01 -7.67 8.99
C ILE A 59 -3.65 -6.29 9.51
N TYR A 60 -2.48 -6.14 10.14
CA TYR A 60 -1.97 -4.85 10.58
C TYR A 60 -1.80 -3.88 9.41
N PHE A 61 -1.19 -4.32 8.30
CA PHE A 61 -1.06 -3.52 7.09
C PHE A 61 -2.43 -3.05 6.57
N LEU A 62 -3.41 -3.95 6.45
CA LEU A 62 -4.75 -3.64 5.94
C LEU A 62 -5.52 -2.68 6.85
N ASN A 63 -5.41 -2.83 8.16
CA ASN A 63 -6.12 -1.99 9.13
C ASN A 63 -5.50 -0.60 9.30
N ASN A 64 -4.17 -0.49 9.17
CA ASN A 64 -3.45 0.74 9.50
C ASN A 64 -2.90 1.42 8.24
N GLN A 65 -1.95 0.80 7.55
CA GLN A 65 -1.19 1.45 6.47
C GLN A 65 -2.04 1.64 5.21
N ALA A 66 -2.75 0.59 4.79
CA ALA A 66 -3.63 0.63 3.64
C ALA A 66 -4.79 1.62 3.86
N ARG A 67 -5.37 1.60 5.06
CA ARG A 67 -6.45 2.52 5.46
C ARG A 67 -5.96 3.96 5.48
N TYR A 68 -4.86 4.22 6.17
CA TYR A 68 -4.27 5.56 6.27
C TYR A 68 -3.97 6.14 4.89
N TYR A 69 -3.37 5.35 3.99
CA TYR A 69 -3.13 5.76 2.62
C TYR A 69 -4.45 6.18 1.95
N LEU A 70 -5.46 5.31 1.96
CA LEU A 70 -6.73 5.57 1.27
C LEU A 70 -7.52 6.77 1.83
N GLU A 71 -7.43 7.04 3.13
CA GLU A 71 -8.10 8.17 3.79
C GLU A 71 -7.33 9.50 3.63
N ASN A 72 -6.01 9.47 3.47
CA ASN A 72 -5.16 10.67 3.48
C ASN A 72 -4.54 11.01 2.12
N THR A 73 -4.82 10.23 1.08
CA THR A 73 -4.35 10.50 -0.28
C THR A 73 -5.46 10.36 -1.32
N SER A 74 -5.13 10.74 -2.56
CA SER A 74 -5.99 10.69 -3.73
C SER A 74 -5.13 10.60 -4.99
N ASP A 75 -5.75 10.39 -6.14
CA ASP A 75 -5.12 10.46 -7.47
C ASP A 75 -4.46 11.82 -7.77
N LYS A 76 -4.93 12.90 -7.13
CA LYS A 76 -4.33 14.24 -7.21
C LYS A 76 -3.01 14.36 -6.45
N ILE A 77 -2.82 13.54 -5.41
CA ILE A 77 -1.62 13.56 -4.55
C ILE A 77 -0.65 12.47 -4.98
N CYS A 78 -1.14 11.24 -5.16
CA CYS A 78 -0.34 10.07 -5.53
C CYS A 78 -0.81 9.52 -6.88
N THR A 79 0.06 9.54 -7.88
CA THR A 79 -0.26 9.03 -9.22
C THR A 79 -0.64 7.55 -9.22
N ASN A 80 -0.09 6.75 -8.30
CA ASN A 80 -0.41 5.34 -8.17
C ASN A 80 -1.66 5.06 -7.31
N TYR A 81 -2.43 6.07 -6.88
CA TYR A 81 -3.54 5.90 -5.94
C TYR A 81 -4.53 4.80 -6.36
N HIS A 82 -5.04 4.87 -7.59
CA HIS A 82 -5.99 3.87 -8.08
C HIS A 82 -5.37 2.48 -8.23
N PHE A 83 -4.09 2.41 -8.59
CA PHE A 83 -3.35 1.15 -8.65
C PHE A 83 -3.26 0.51 -7.26
N HIS A 84 -2.83 1.27 -6.24
CA HIS A 84 -2.76 0.79 -4.87
C HIS A 84 -4.14 0.47 -4.30
N LYS A 85 -5.17 1.29 -4.53
CA LYS A 85 -6.56 1.00 -4.12
C LYS A 85 -7.01 -0.37 -4.61
N LYS A 86 -6.76 -0.67 -5.90
CA LYS A 86 -7.10 -1.97 -6.49
C LYS A 86 -6.33 -3.12 -5.86
N ARG A 87 -5.02 -2.95 -5.61
CA ARG A 87 -4.18 -3.98 -4.97
C ARG A 87 -4.57 -4.23 -3.52
N ILE A 88 -4.88 -3.17 -2.77
CA ILE A 88 -5.41 -3.26 -1.40
C ILE A 88 -6.73 -4.04 -1.40
N LYS A 89 -7.65 -3.75 -2.33
CA LYS A 89 -8.90 -4.51 -2.46
C LYS A 89 -8.65 -6.00 -2.68
N MET A 90 -7.72 -6.35 -3.57
CA MET A 90 -7.34 -7.75 -3.81
C MET A 90 -6.76 -8.41 -2.55
N LEU A 91 -6.00 -7.70 -1.72
CA LEU A 91 -5.49 -8.23 -0.45
C LEU A 91 -6.62 -8.51 0.55
N PHE A 92 -7.62 -7.62 0.64
CA PHE A 92 -8.82 -7.85 1.46
C PHE A 92 -9.54 -9.14 1.04
N GLU A 93 -9.70 -9.38 -0.25
CA GLU A 93 -10.36 -10.56 -0.79
C GLU A 93 -9.60 -11.86 -0.47
N LEU A 94 -8.28 -11.79 -0.29
CA LEU A 94 -7.44 -12.93 0.05
C LEU A 94 -7.45 -13.29 1.53
N VAL A 95 -7.94 -12.42 2.43
CA VAL A 95 -7.93 -12.68 3.88
C VAL A 95 -8.75 -13.93 4.21
N PRO A 96 -8.15 -14.95 4.86
CA PRO A 96 -8.85 -16.17 5.24
C PRO A 96 -10.01 -15.89 6.19
N GLU A 97 -11.10 -16.66 6.08
CA GLU A 97 -12.31 -16.46 6.90
C GLU A 97 -12.01 -16.40 8.41
N ALA A 98 -11.10 -17.26 8.89
CA ALA A 98 -10.69 -17.30 10.29
C ALA A 98 -10.05 -15.99 10.81
N MET A 99 -9.55 -15.13 9.92
CA MET A 99 -8.91 -13.86 10.25
C MET A 99 -9.77 -12.64 9.91
N ARG A 100 -10.91 -12.82 9.20
CA ARG A 100 -11.74 -11.69 8.76
C ARG A 100 -12.31 -10.87 9.91
N SER A 101 -12.59 -11.50 11.06
CA SER A 101 -13.04 -10.81 12.27
C SER A 101 -12.03 -9.83 12.85
N GLN A 102 -10.76 -9.90 12.43
CA GLN A 102 -9.71 -8.98 12.85
C GLN A 102 -9.64 -7.71 12.00
N LEU A 103 -10.32 -7.67 10.84
CA LEU A 103 -10.39 -6.47 10.02
C LEU A 103 -11.34 -5.46 10.67
N VAL A 104 -10.86 -4.23 10.91
CA VAL A 104 -11.64 -3.18 11.61
C VAL A 104 -12.48 -2.32 10.66
N TRP A 105 -12.44 -2.63 9.37
CA TRP A 105 -13.17 -1.92 8.32
C TRP A 105 -13.35 -2.82 7.08
N GLN A 106 -14.27 -2.45 6.20
CA GLN A 106 -14.67 -3.26 5.04
C GLN A 106 -13.70 -3.18 3.86
N GLY A 107 -12.61 -2.41 3.99
CA GLY A 107 -11.69 -2.11 2.90
C GLY A 107 -12.21 -1.02 1.95
N PRO A 108 -11.51 -0.79 0.82
CA PRO A 108 -11.89 0.22 -0.16
C PRO A 108 -13.24 -0.11 -0.82
N ALA A 109 -14.14 0.88 -0.86
CA ALA A 109 -15.32 0.84 -1.72
C ALA A 109 -14.91 0.82 -3.20
N ASP A 110 -15.81 0.37 -4.09
CA ASP A 110 -15.61 0.44 -5.54
C ASP A 110 -15.27 1.86 -6.02
#